data_AF-A0AA96SHG2-F1
#
_entry.id   AF-A0AA96SHG2-F1
#
_cell.length_a   1.000
_cell.length_b   1.000
_cell.length_c   1.000
_cell.angle_alpha   90.00
_cell.angle_beta   90.00
_cell.angle_gamma   90.00
#
_symmetry.space_group_name_H-M   'P 1'
#
loop_
_entity.id
_entity.type
_entity.pdbx_description
1 polymer ?
#
loop_
_entity_poly.entity_id
_entity_poly.type
_entity_poly.pdbx_seq_one_letter_code
_entity_poly.pdbx_strand_id
1 'polypeptide(L)'
;MENQHEWLKKEIAKGFMLLSALNLKGRPAAKDLTAVAQVWYGLLLKQKWQPDRDVSRVKMAFENIAVSQNEWPNPSDLIRYLPPLEIKMVPRLDEKHTPTTYGKQQAKALKQKLAVLKTAPCMNREWIHGQRHRTVDECRKIYADRQKGIKNE
;
A
#
# COMPACT_ATOMS: atom_id res chain seq x y z
N MET A 1 -4.25 -26.75 0.93
CA MET A 1 -3.93 -25.38 1.43
C MET A 1 -4.38 -25.28 2.88
N GLU A 2 -3.91 -26.21 3.69
CA GLU A 2 -4.44 -26.48 5.03
C GLU A 2 -3.32 -26.11 6.00
N ASN A 3 -3.64 -25.33 7.05
CA ASN A 3 -2.76 -24.98 8.18
C ASN A 3 -1.96 -23.66 8.20
N GLN A 4 -2.20 -22.67 7.34
CA GLN A 4 -1.56 -21.35 7.53
C GLN A 4 -1.97 -20.61 8.82
N HIS A 5 -3.10 -20.98 9.44
CA HIS A 5 -3.67 -20.28 10.59
C HIS A 5 -3.89 -21.18 11.82
N GLU A 6 -3.26 -22.35 11.90
CA GLU A 6 -3.36 -23.21 13.11
C GLU A 6 -2.86 -22.51 14.38
N TRP A 7 -1.86 -21.64 14.25
CA TRP A 7 -1.35 -20.86 15.36
C TRP A 7 -2.44 -19.99 15.99
N LEU A 8 -3.34 -19.42 15.18
CA LEU A 8 -4.42 -18.56 15.65
C LEU A 8 -5.45 -19.38 16.45
N LYS A 9 -5.77 -20.59 16.01
CA LYS A 9 -6.62 -21.52 16.80
C LYS A 9 -6.02 -21.81 18.17
N LYS A 10 -4.70 -22.08 18.21
CA LYS A 10 -3.96 -22.35 19.46
C LYS A 10 -3.98 -21.15 20.39
N GLU A 11 -3.74 -19.94 19.89
CA GLU A 11 -3.78 -18.72 20.71
C GLU A 11 -5.19 -18.38 21.20
N ILE A 12 -6.23 -18.56 20.38
CA ILE A 12 -7.63 -18.41 20.83
C ILE A 12 -7.95 -19.41 21.95
N ALA A 13 -7.55 -20.67 21.81
CA ALA A 13 -7.79 -21.68 22.84
C ALA A 13 -7.11 -21.32 24.17
N LYS A 14 -5.85 -20.85 24.13
CA LYS A 14 -5.13 -20.35 25.32
C LYS A 14 -5.83 -19.15 25.95
N GLY A 15 -6.22 -18.16 25.15
CA GLY A 15 -6.95 -16.99 25.62
C GLY A 15 -8.30 -17.34 26.26
N PHE A 16 -9.03 -18.28 25.67
CA PHE A 16 -10.29 -18.77 26.22
C PHE A 16 -10.10 -19.50 27.54
N MET A 17 -9.07 -20.35 27.66
CA MET A 17 -8.74 -20.98 28.94
C MET A 17 -8.46 -19.93 30.02
N LEU A 18 -7.66 -18.91 29.69
CA LEU A 18 -7.33 -17.80 30.58
C LEU A 18 -8.58 -17.02 31.04
N LEU A 19 -9.43 -16.59 30.11
CA LEU A 19 -10.68 -15.89 30.44
C LEU A 19 -11.66 -16.77 31.23
N SER A 20 -11.68 -18.07 30.91
CA SER A 20 -12.55 -19.02 31.60
C SER A 20 -12.13 -19.21 33.07
N ALA A 21 -10.85 -19.06 33.40
CA ALA A 21 -10.38 -19.16 34.78
C ALA A 21 -10.84 -17.97 35.66
N LEU A 22 -11.14 -16.82 35.06
CA LEU A 22 -11.50 -15.58 35.77
C LEU A 22 -12.97 -15.48 36.15
N ASN A 23 -13.81 -16.46 35.80
CA ASN A 23 -15.25 -16.49 36.11
C ASN A 23 -15.99 -15.17 35.79
N LEU A 24 -15.70 -14.59 34.62
CA LEU A 24 -16.34 -13.37 34.15
C LEU A 24 -17.86 -13.54 34.00
N LYS A 25 -18.60 -12.44 34.17
CA LYS A 25 -20.06 -12.42 34.00
C LYS A 25 -20.43 -12.71 32.55
N GLY A 26 -21.42 -13.56 32.32
CA GLY A 26 -21.84 -13.96 30.96
C GLY A 26 -20.93 -14.99 30.29
N ARG A 27 -20.04 -15.64 31.05
CA ARG A 27 -19.21 -16.74 30.56
C ARG A 27 -20.08 -17.89 30.00
N PRO A 28 -19.80 -18.39 28.79
CA PRO A 28 -20.48 -19.57 28.25
C PRO A 28 -20.11 -20.83 29.03
N ALA A 29 -21.01 -21.82 29.03
CA ALA A 29 -20.78 -23.08 29.74
C ALA A 29 -19.53 -23.80 29.20
N ALA A 30 -18.86 -24.58 30.06
CA ALA A 30 -17.61 -25.25 29.69
C ALA A 30 -17.75 -26.17 28.47
N LYS A 31 -18.93 -26.78 28.28
CA LYS A 31 -19.25 -27.62 27.12
C LYS A 31 -19.34 -26.83 25.82
N ASP A 32 -19.71 -25.56 25.89
CA ASP A 32 -19.96 -24.69 24.74
C ASP A 32 -18.73 -23.84 24.36
N LEU A 33 -17.71 -23.78 25.23
CA LEU A 33 -16.50 -22.98 25.00
C LEU A 33 -15.80 -23.32 23.68
N THR A 34 -15.76 -24.59 23.30
CA THR A 34 -15.16 -25.06 22.05
C THR A 34 -15.93 -24.54 20.83
N ALA A 35 -17.26 -24.58 20.88
CA ALA A 35 -18.11 -24.04 19.82
C ALA A 35 -17.95 -22.53 19.68
N VAL A 36 -17.94 -21.79 20.79
CA VAL A 36 -17.72 -20.33 20.79
C VAL A 36 -16.33 -19.99 20.24
N ALA A 37 -15.28 -20.71 20.62
CA ALA A 37 -13.94 -20.52 20.10
C ALA A 37 -13.87 -20.75 18.57
N GLN A 38 -14.62 -21.71 18.05
CA GLN A 38 -14.70 -21.97 16.61
C GLN A 38 -15.40 -20.84 15.85
N VAL A 39 -16.47 -20.27 16.42
CA VAL A 39 -17.14 -19.08 15.88
C VAL A 39 -16.17 -17.89 15.85
N TRP A 40 -15.44 -17.66 16.94
CA TRP A 40 -14.43 -16.61 17.02
C TRP A 40 -13.34 -16.78 15.97
N TYR A 41 -12.82 -18.00 15.82
CA TYR A 41 -11.83 -18.31 14.81
C TYR A 41 -12.33 -17.98 13.40
N GLY A 42 -13.56 -18.39 13.06
CA GLY A 42 -14.17 -18.08 11.76
C GLY A 42 -14.35 -16.58 11.50
N LEU A 43 -14.68 -15.80 12.54
CA LEU A 43 -14.79 -14.34 12.43
C LEU A 43 -13.43 -13.66 12.30
N LEU A 44 -12.44 -14.08 13.08
CA LEU A 44 -11.10 -13.50 13.08
C LEU A 44 -10.34 -13.82 11.80
N LEU A 45 -10.59 -14.98 11.16
CA LEU A 45 -10.00 -15.32 9.86
C LEU A 45 -10.32 -14.34 8.73
N LYS A 46 -11.35 -13.48 8.88
CA LYS A 46 -11.65 -12.42 7.91
C LYS A 46 -10.55 -11.36 7.83
N GLN A 47 -9.67 -11.29 8.84
CA GLN A 47 -8.53 -10.37 8.85
C GLN A 47 -7.25 -11.03 8.32
N LYS A 48 -6.33 -10.20 7.83
CA LYS A 48 -5.02 -10.63 7.34
C LYS A 48 -4.04 -10.73 8.50
N TRP A 49 -3.85 -11.95 8.98
CA TRP A 49 -2.91 -12.24 10.05
C TRP A 49 -1.54 -12.64 9.53
N GLN A 50 -0.49 -12.30 10.27
CA GLN A 50 0.88 -12.74 10.05
C GLN A 50 1.45 -13.31 11.35
N PRO A 51 1.83 -14.60 11.40
CA PRO A 51 2.24 -15.27 12.63
C PRO A 51 3.40 -14.54 13.34
N ASP A 52 4.41 -14.10 12.59
CA ASP A 52 5.63 -13.50 13.15
C ASP A 52 5.39 -12.25 14.01
N ARG A 53 4.33 -11.49 13.71
CA ARG A 53 3.99 -10.24 14.42
C ARG A 53 2.74 -10.37 15.28
N ASP A 54 1.81 -11.25 14.92
CA ASP A 54 0.47 -11.25 15.51
C ASP A 54 0.29 -12.27 16.65
N VAL A 55 1.18 -13.28 16.77
CA VAL A 55 1.12 -14.26 17.88
C VAL A 55 1.21 -13.57 19.24
N SER A 56 2.23 -12.72 19.45
CA SER A 56 2.41 -11.99 20.71
C SER A 56 1.29 -10.98 20.94
N ARG A 57 0.84 -10.29 19.88
CA ARG A 57 -0.23 -9.29 19.95
C ARG A 57 -1.56 -9.88 20.38
N VAL A 58 -1.94 -11.03 19.82
CA VAL A 58 -3.19 -11.72 20.19
C VAL A 58 -3.12 -12.21 21.64
N LYS A 59 -2.00 -12.75 22.07
CA LYS A 59 -1.78 -13.13 23.47
C LYS A 59 -1.95 -11.94 24.42
N MET A 60 -1.27 -10.82 24.13
CA MET A 60 -1.38 -9.60 24.92
C MET A 60 -2.80 -9.03 24.93
N ALA A 61 -3.54 -9.13 23.81
CA ALA A 61 -4.92 -8.67 23.75
C ALA A 61 -5.82 -9.44 24.73
N PHE A 62 -5.67 -10.77 24.82
CA PHE A 62 -6.41 -11.57 25.80
C PHE A 62 -6.02 -11.25 27.24
N GLU A 63 -4.73 -11.04 27.51
CA GLU A 63 -4.25 -10.61 28.84
C GLU A 63 -4.81 -9.23 29.22
N ASN A 64 -4.83 -8.28 28.29
CA ASN A 64 -5.40 -6.95 28.51
C ASN A 64 -6.92 -7.01 28.76
N ILE A 65 -7.64 -7.86 28.03
CA ILE A 65 -9.07 -8.09 28.27
C ILE A 65 -9.31 -8.66 29.66
N ALA A 66 -8.53 -9.67 30.05
CA ALA A 66 -8.63 -10.31 31.36
C ALA A 66 -8.44 -9.33 32.52
N VAL A 67 -7.60 -8.31 32.35
CA VAL A 67 -7.37 -7.28 33.38
C VAL A 67 -8.45 -6.19 33.36
N SER A 68 -8.98 -5.85 32.18
CA SER A 68 -9.83 -4.66 32.00
C SER A 68 -11.33 -4.92 32.03
N GLN A 69 -11.77 -6.14 31.71
CA GLN A 69 -13.19 -6.46 31.51
C GLN A 69 -13.71 -7.37 32.63
N ASN A 70 -14.90 -7.04 33.15
CA ASN A 70 -15.61 -7.88 34.13
C ASN A 70 -16.66 -8.80 33.49
N GLU A 71 -16.96 -8.59 32.21
CA GLU A 71 -17.92 -9.36 31.42
C GLU A 71 -17.20 -10.16 30.34
N TRP A 72 -17.83 -11.24 29.87
CA TRP A 72 -17.28 -12.06 28.80
C TRP A 72 -17.19 -11.25 27.49
N PRO A 73 -16.00 -11.17 26.87
CA PRO A 73 -15.78 -10.28 25.72
C PRO A 73 -16.50 -10.77 24.47
N ASN A 74 -16.70 -9.85 23.52
CA ASN A 74 -17.09 -10.16 22.14
C ASN A 74 -15.86 -10.22 21.21
N PRO A 75 -15.95 -10.85 20.02
CA PRO A 75 -14.85 -10.90 19.06
C PRO A 75 -14.34 -9.51 18.65
N SER A 76 -15.23 -8.51 18.63
CA SER A 76 -14.90 -7.11 18.36
C SER A 76 -13.99 -6.51 19.41
N ASP A 77 -14.12 -6.94 20.67
CA ASP A 77 -13.35 -6.40 21.78
C ASP A 77 -11.89 -6.85 21.65
N LEU A 78 -11.64 -8.09 21.23
CA LEU A 78 -10.29 -8.55 20.91
C LEU A 78 -9.58 -7.64 19.91
N ILE A 79 -10.28 -7.18 18.87
CA ILE A 79 -9.71 -6.26 17.87
C ILE A 79 -9.37 -4.90 18.49
N ARG A 80 -10.20 -4.43 19.43
CA ARG A 80 -9.98 -3.15 20.13
C ARG A 80 -8.79 -3.20 21.10
N TYR A 81 -8.58 -4.35 21.75
CA TYR A 81 -7.50 -4.56 22.71
C TYR A 81 -6.18 -5.03 22.08
N LEU A 82 -6.13 -5.20 20.75
CA LEU A 82 -4.87 -5.51 20.06
C LEU A 82 -3.87 -4.36 20.23
N PRO A 83 -2.66 -4.62 20.74
CA PRO A 83 -1.61 -3.62 20.77
C PRO A 83 -1.33 -3.08 19.36
N PRO A 84 -0.97 -1.80 19.20
CA PRO A 84 -0.58 -1.27 17.90
C PRO A 84 0.59 -2.07 17.33
N LEU A 85 0.68 -2.17 16.00
CA LEU A 85 1.82 -2.81 15.35
C LEU A 85 3.08 -2.06 15.71
N GLU A 86 4.12 -2.78 16.15
CA GLU A 86 5.45 -2.21 16.33
C GLU A 86 5.97 -1.75 14.97
N ILE A 87 5.88 -0.44 14.72
CA ILE A 87 6.51 0.18 13.56
C ILE A 87 8.00 0.23 13.86
N LYS A 88 8.74 -0.80 13.41
CA LYS A 88 10.20 -0.72 13.35
C LYS A 88 10.53 0.43 12.40
N MET A 89 10.89 1.58 12.96
CA MET A 89 11.40 2.69 12.17
C MET A 89 12.65 2.16 11.47
N VAL A 90 12.56 1.95 10.16
CA VAL A 90 13.74 1.69 9.35
C VAL A 90 14.64 2.91 9.55
N PRO A 91 15.94 2.73 9.86
CA PRO A 91 16.86 3.85 9.92
C PRO A 91 16.66 4.70 8.67
N ARG A 92 16.42 5.99 8.87
CA ARG A 92 16.42 6.92 7.74
C ARG A 92 17.76 6.69 7.04
N LEU A 93 17.75 6.42 5.73
CA LEU A 93 19.00 6.47 4.97
C LEU A 93 19.48 7.92 5.07
N ASP A 94 20.43 8.17 5.97
CA ASP A 94 21.01 9.50 6.18
C ASP A 94 21.77 9.95 4.92
N GLU A 95 22.32 8.99 4.19
CA GLU A 95 23.06 9.24 2.96
C GLU A 95 22.14 9.16 1.74
N LYS A 96 22.06 10.28 1.01
CA LYS A 96 21.46 10.30 -0.32
C LYS A 96 22.26 9.38 -1.24
N HIS A 97 21.58 8.62 -2.09
CA HIS A 97 22.23 7.74 -3.06
C HIS A 97 23.26 8.51 -3.92
N THR A 98 24.53 8.14 -3.81
CA THR A 98 25.59 8.64 -4.68
C THR A 98 25.80 7.70 -5.86
N PRO A 99 25.70 8.17 -7.12
CA PRO A 99 25.87 7.30 -8.27
C PRO A 99 27.27 6.67 -8.34
N THR A 100 27.34 5.35 -8.38
CA THR A 100 28.57 4.57 -8.57
C THR A 100 29.23 4.92 -9.91
N THR A 101 30.54 4.70 -10.03
CA THR A 101 31.31 4.86 -11.29
C THR A 101 30.65 4.13 -12.47
N TYR A 102 30.26 2.87 -12.25
CA TYR A 102 29.49 2.08 -13.21
C TYR A 102 28.15 2.75 -13.58
N GLY A 103 27.41 3.23 -12.58
CA GLY A 103 26.14 3.95 -12.79
C GLY A 103 26.31 5.22 -13.64
N LYS A 104 27.39 5.97 -13.43
CA LYS A 104 27.75 7.14 -14.26
C LYS A 104 28.05 6.74 -15.70
N GLN A 105 28.80 5.65 -15.91
CA GLN A 105 29.10 5.12 -17.26
C GLN A 105 27.83 4.67 -17.99
N GLN A 106 26.96 3.91 -17.32
CA GLN A 106 25.68 3.46 -17.88
C GLN A 106 24.76 4.64 -18.21
N ALA A 107 24.67 5.64 -17.32
CA ALA A 107 23.90 6.85 -17.58
C ALA A 107 24.44 7.63 -18.79
N LYS A 108 25.77 7.68 -18.96
CA LYS A 108 26.40 8.31 -20.13
C LYS A 108 26.08 7.55 -21.42
N ALA A 109 26.21 6.22 -21.41
CA ALA A 109 25.87 5.37 -22.54
C ALA A 109 24.38 5.49 -22.92
N LEU A 110 23.49 5.53 -21.92
CA LEU A 110 22.06 5.74 -22.13
C LEU A 110 21.79 7.12 -22.74
N LYS A 111 22.41 8.19 -22.23
CA LYS A 111 22.27 9.54 -22.80
C LYS A 111 22.70 9.61 -24.26
N GLN A 112 23.78 8.93 -24.64
CA GLN A 112 24.24 8.86 -26.03
C GLN A 112 23.21 8.16 -26.92
N LYS A 113 22.68 7.02 -26.48
CA LYS A 113 21.62 6.29 -27.21
C LYS A 113 20.35 7.14 -27.36
N LEU A 114 19.92 7.81 -26.29
CA LEU A 114 18.75 8.70 -26.31
C LEU A 114 18.96 9.94 -27.20
N ALA A 115 20.20 10.43 -27.34
CA ALA A 115 20.48 11.56 -28.23
C ALA A 115 20.18 11.22 -29.69
N VAL A 116 20.48 10.00 -30.14
CA VAL A 116 20.12 9.52 -31.49
C VAL A 116 18.60 9.48 -31.67
N LEU A 117 17.87 9.02 -30.64
CA LEU A 117 16.41 8.96 -30.69
C LEU A 117 15.75 10.33 -30.77
N LYS A 118 16.37 11.39 -30.23
CA LYS A 118 15.82 12.77 -30.36
C LYS A 118 15.75 13.24 -31.81
N THR A 119 16.62 12.73 -32.68
CA THR A 119 16.64 13.05 -34.11
C THR A 119 15.85 12.04 -34.94
N ALA A 120 15.31 10.98 -34.31
CA ALA A 120 14.51 10.00 -35.01
C ALA A 120 13.19 10.62 -35.53
N PRO A 121 12.68 10.18 -36.70
CA PRO A 121 11.46 10.71 -37.28
C PRO A 121 10.27 10.66 -36.33
N CYS A 122 10.15 9.59 -35.52
CA CYS A 122 9.07 9.40 -34.56
C CYS A 122 9.09 10.40 -33.38
N MET A 123 10.22 11.06 -33.12
CA MET A 123 10.36 12.09 -32.09
C MET A 123 10.25 13.52 -32.65
N ASN A 124 10.14 13.67 -33.99
CA ASN A 124 9.90 14.96 -34.61
C ASN A 124 8.47 15.44 -34.28
N ARG A 125 8.31 16.44 -33.42
CA ARG A 125 6.97 16.94 -33.07
C ARG A 125 6.17 17.48 -34.27
N GLU A 126 6.82 17.70 -35.40
CA GLU A 126 6.21 18.15 -36.66
C GLU A 126 5.53 17.02 -37.46
N TRP A 127 5.78 15.74 -37.18
CA TRP A 127 5.12 14.66 -37.93
C TRP A 127 3.74 14.29 -37.36
N ILE A 128 3.51 14.49 -36.06
CA ILE A 128 2.23 14.22 -35.37
C ILE A 128 1.32 15.45 -35.36
N HIS A 129 1.90 16.65 -35.30
CA HIS A 129 1.16 17.90 -35.41
C HIS A 129 1.46 18.47 -36.81
N GLY A 130 0.44 18.58 -37.67
CA GLY A 130 0.58 19.18 -39.00
C GLY A 130 1.23 20.56 -38.96
N GLN A 131 1.63 21.10 -40.12
CA GLN A 131 2.30 22.40 -40.25
C GLN A 131 1.75 23.41 -39.25
N ARG A 132 2.63 23.96 -38.38
CA ARG A 132 2.26 24.95 -37.37
C ARG A 132 1.25 25.93 -37.95
N HIS A 133 0.10 26.11 -37.28
CA HIS A 133 -0.83 27.17 -37.65
C HIS A 133 -0.05 28.48 -37.76
N ARG A 134 -0.13 29.15 -38.91
CA ARG A 134 0.59 30.41 -39.16
C ARG A 134 0.22 31.41 -38.07
N THR A 135 1.22 32.13 -37.58
CA THR A 135 0.97 33.18 -36.59
C THR A 135 0.14 34.30 -37.21
N VAL A 136 -0.59 35.06 -36.38
CA VAL A 136 -1.46 36.15 -36.85
C VAL A 136 -0.68 37.18 -37.68
N ASP A 137 0.56 37.45 -37.31
CA ASP A 137 1.43 38.41 -38.02
C ASP A 137 1.87 37.89 -39.39
N GLU A 138 2.15 36.60 -39.53
CA GLU A 138 2.42 35.96 -40.82
C GLU A 138 1.21 36.00 -41.73
N CYS A 139 0.01 35.71 -41.21
CA CYS A 139 -1.24 35.83 -41.96
C CYS A 139 -1.49 37.28 -42.42
N ARG A 140 -1.22 38.27 -41.56
CA ARG A 140 -1.39 39.69 -41.86
C ARG A 140 -0.42 40.17 -42.95
N LYS A 141 0.83 39.71 -42.95
CA LYS A 141 1.81 39.98 -44.02
C LYS A 141 1.36 39.41 -45.37
N ILE A 142 0.96 38.14 -45.40
CA ILE A 142 0.51 37.47 -46.62
C ILE A 142 -0.72 38.15 -47.20
N TYR A 143 -1.64 38.62 -46.35
CA TYR A 143 -2.80 39.39 -46.80
C TYR A 143 -2.38 40.74 -47.40
N ALA A 144 -1.49 41.47 -46.75
CA ALA A 144 -0.99 42.75 -47.26
C ALA A 144 -0.28 42.61 -48.61
N ASP A 145 0.51 41.55 -48.81
CA ASP A 145 1.21 41.31 -50.08
C ASP A 145 0.24 40.94 -51.21
N ARG A 146 -0.85 40.20 -50.92
CA ARG A 146 -1.94 39.99 -51.90
C ARG A 146 -2.63 41.29 -52.29
N GLN A 147 -2.88 42.18 -51.32
CA GLN A 147 -3.50 43.48 -51.58
C GLN A 147 -2.62 44.39 -52.44
N LYS A 148 -1.28 44.26 -52.33
CA LYS A 148 -0.35 44.97 -53.22
C LYS A 148 -0.35 44.41 -54.64
N GLY A 149 -0.49 43.09 -54.81
CA GLY A 149 -0.65 42.47 -56.12
C GLY A 149 -1.92 42.91 -56.85
N ILE A 150 -3.06 42.95 -56.12
CA ILE A 150 -4.36 43.37 -56.67
C ILE A 150 -4.39 44.87 -57.06
N LYS A 151 -3.53 45.70 -56.47
CA LYS A 151 -3.44 47.14 -56.79
C LYS A 151 -2.52 47.46 -57.97
N ASN A 152 -1.73 46.50 -58.42
CA ASN A 152 -0.73 46.68 -59.48
C ASN A 152 -1.14 46.01 -60.81
N GLU A 153 -2.34 45.46 -60.88
CA GLU A 153 -3.10 45.14 -62.12
C GLU A 153 -4.19 46.19 -62.33
#